data_AF-A0AAW0WBH7-F1
#
_entry.id   AF-A0AAW0WBH7-F1
#
_cell.length_a   1.000
_cell.length_b   1.000
_cell.length_c   1.000
_cell.angle_alpha   90.00
_cell.angle_beta   90.00
_cell.angle_gamma   90.00
#
_symmetry.space_group_name_H-M   'P 1'
#
loop_
_entity.id
_entity.type
_entity.pdbx_description
1 polymer ?
#
loop_
_entity_poly.entity_id
_entity_poly.type
_entity_poly.pdbx_seq_one_letter_code
_entity_poly.pdbx_strand_id
1 'polypeptide(L)'
;MRIIVLVTLFWSAFAGLAGGDQCKTRKLELDQCLSAVAPYMPKVGLPHTLSQLNNMCRAFKGGMKCVDRYTSSCLSWGERLELDQNLRGARGFLAFLCDDPVFQKEYLSHGPCLRDVSDDWERCLSQFKGLVRLQHKHANISQTARDH
;
A
#
# COMPACT_ATOMS: atom_id res chain seq x y z
N MET A 1 -40.92 38.81 2.29
CA MET A 1 -40.27 38.42 1.02
C MET A 1 -38.75 38.63 0.97
N ARG A 2 -38.17 39.70 1.55
CA ARG A 2 -36.72 39.97 1.48
C ARG A 2 -35.81 39.02 2.29
N ILE A 3 -36.32 38.39 3.35
CA ILE A 3 -35.52 37.51 4.24
C ILE A 3 -35.33 36.11 3.62
N ILE A 4 -36.32 35.59 2.90
CA ILE A 4 -36.27 34.25 2.28
C ILE A 4 -35.18 34.18 1.20
N VAL A 5 -34.98 35.27 0.45
CA VAL A 5 -33.94 35.38 -0.59
C VAL A 5 -32.53 35.33 0.02
N LEU A 6 -32.33 35.86 1.22
CA LEU A 6 -31.02 35.84 1.88
C LEU A 6 -30.67 34.44 2.43
N VAL A 7 -31.67 33.69 2.90
CA VAL A 7 -31.50 32.32 3.40
C VAL A 7 -31.19 31.35 2.26
N THR A 8 -31.83 31.50 1.09
CA THR A 8 -31.55 30.65 -0.08
C THR A 8 -30.18 30.95 -0.71
N LEU A 9 -29.74 32.21 -0.70
CA LEU A 9 -28.40 32.60 -1.18
C LEU A 9 -27.28 32.13 -0.25
N PHE A 10 -27.55 32.00 1.06
CA PHE A 10 -26.59 31.42 1.99
C PHE A 10 -26.50 29.90 1.88
N TRP A 11 -27.61 29.21 1.59
CA TRP A 11 -27.61 27.75 1.47
C TRP A 11 -26.87 27.27 0.22
N SER A 12 -26.94 28.01 -0.88
CA SER A 12 -26.19 27.72 -2.11
C SER A 12 -24.70 28.04 -2.03
N ALA A 13 -24.27 28.90 -1.09
CA ALA A 13 -22.85 29.20 -0.88
C ALA A 13 -22.08 28.10 -0.12
N PHE A 14 -22.78 27.19 0.56
CA PHE A 14 -22.16 26.08 1.31
C PHE A 14 -22.12 24.74 0.56
N ALA A 15 -22.70 24.65 -0.64
CA ALA A 15 -22.71 23.43 -1.46
C ALA A 15 -21.36 23.11 -2.14
N GLY A 16 -20.29 23.83 -1.79
CA GLY A 16 -18.96 23.74 -2.42
C GLY A 16 -17.93 22.84 -1.74
N LEU A 17 -18.30 21.96 -0.80
CA LEU A 17 -17.36 20.98 -0.21
C LEU A 17 -17.23 19.72 -1.07
N ALA A 18 -16.76 19.86 -2.31
CA ALA A 18 -16.41 18.74 -3.19
C ALA A 18 -15.03 18.14 -2.81
N GLY A 19 -14.87 17.72 -1.56
CA GLY A 19 -13.64 17.04 -1.08
C GLY A 19 -13.68 15.51 -1.20
N GLY A 20 -14.88 14.92 -1.35
CA GLY A 20 -15.06 13.46 -1.25
C GLY A 20 -14.80 12.64 -2.51
N ASP A 21 -14.71 13.29 -3.69
CA ASP A 21 -14.68 12.58 -4.97
C ASP A 21 -13.25 12.31 -5.49
N GLN A 22 -12.33 13.27 -5.29
CA GLN A 22 -10.95 13.16 -5.82
C GLN A 22 -10.17 11.95 -5.28
N CYS A 23 -10.33 11.63 -4.00
CA CYS A 23 -9.61 10.48 -3.41
C CYS A 23 -10.23 9.13 -3.75
N LYS A 24 -11.52 9.10 -4.14
CA LYS A 24 -12.13 7.90 -4.73
C LYS A 24 -11.54 7.62 -6.10
N THR A 25 -11.44 8.63 -6.96
CA THR A 25 -10.80 8.51 -8.28
C THR A 25 -9.33 8.10 -8.16
N ARG A 26 -8.57 8.73 -7.26
CA ARG A 26 -7.17 8.38 -7.03
C ARG A 26 -6.95 6.99 -6.44
N LYS A 27 -7.93 6.43 -5.74
CA LYS A 27 -7.89 5.03 -5.33
C LYS A 27 -7.97 4.10 -6.54
N LEU A 28 -8.83 4.39 -7.52
CA LEU A 28 -8.89 3.64 -8.78
C LEU A 28 -7.57 3.74 -9.57
N GLU A 29 -6.97 4.93 -9.63
CA GLU A 29 -5.65 5.11 -10.24
C GLU A 29 -4.55 4.32 -9.52
N LEU A 30 -4.59 4.26 -8.19
CA LEU A 30 -3.68 3.44 -7.39
C LEU A 30 -3.82 1.97 -7.77
N ASP A 31 -5.05 1.45 -7.83
CA ASP A 31 -5.30 0.05 -8.17
C ASP A 31 -4.81 -0.31 -9.58
N GLN A 32 -5.05 0.59 -10.55
CA GLN A 32 -4.56 0.43 -11.92
C GLN A 32 -3.02 0.47 -11.99
N CYS A 33 -2.38 1.36 -11.22
CA CYS A 33 -0.93 1.47 -11.12
C CYS A 33 -0.31 0.20 -10.49
N LEU A 34 -0.91 -0.31 -9.42
CA LEU A 34 -0.47 -1.55 -8.77
C LEU A 34 -0.67 -2.78 -9.67
N SER A 35 -1.72 -2.78 -10.49
CA SER A 35 -1.95 -3.86 -11.46
C SER A 35 -0.85 -3.95 -12.52
N ALA A 36 -0.25 -2.82 -12.91
CA ALA A 36 0.86 -2.79 -13.87
C ALA A 36 2.16 -3.41 -13.33
N VAL A 37 2.35 -3.42 -12.00
CA VAL A 37 3.53 -4.04 -11.37
C VAL A 37 3.30 -5.47 -10.91
N ALA A 38 2.04 -5.92 -10.87
CA ALA A 38 1.67 -7.26 -10.43
C ALA A 38 2.40 -8.42 -11.14
N PRO A 39 2.69 -8.36 -12.46
CA PRO A 39 3.44 -9.43 -13.13
C PRO A 39 4.87 -9.62 -12.60
N TYR A 40 5.44 -8.59 -11.97
CA TYR A 40 6.80 -8.61 -11.42
C TYR A 40 6.83 -8.93 -9.93
N MET A 41 5.68 -8.95 -9.25
CA MET A 41 5.61 -9.29 -7.83
C MET A 41 6.00 -10.77 -7.63
N PRO A 42 6.87 -11.08 -6.66
CA PRO A 42 7.19 -12.46 -6.34
C PRO A 42 5.92 -13.20 -5.92
N LYS A 43 5.66 -14.35 -6.55
CA LYS A 43 4.48 -15.18 -6.27
C LYS A 43 4.59 -15.91 -4.93
N VAL A 44 5.82 -16.27 -4.56
CA VAL A 44 6.18 -17.01 -3.35
C VAL A 44 7.63 -16.70 -2.99
N GLY A 45 7.90 -16.61 -1.69
CA GLY A 45 9.23 -16.52 -1.12
C GLY A 45 10.07 -15.29 -1.48
N LEU A 46 11.34 -15.35 -1.06
CA LEU A 46 12.37 -14.36 -1.35
C LEU A 46 13.03 -14.66 -2.71
N PRO A 47 13.61 -13.66 -3.41
CA PRO A 47 14.31 -13.92 -4.66
C PRO A 47 15.61 -14.67 -4.43
N HIS A 48 15.85 -15.73 -5.22
CA HIS A 48 17.04 -16.60 -5.13
C HIS A 48 17.92 -16.52 -6.37
N THR A 49 17.47 -15.83 -7.42
CA THR A 49 18.25 -15.56 -8.63
C THR A 49 18.27 -14.07 -8.91
N LEU A 50 19.28 -13.61 -9.64
CA LEU A 50 19.38 -12.21 -10.05
C LEU A 50 18.15 -11.75 -10.87
N SER A 51 17.58 -12.64 -11.68
CA SER A 51 16.36 -12.34 -12.44
C SER A 51 15.15 -12.11 -11.53
N GLN A 52 14.95 -12.99 -10.54
CA GLN A 52 13.89 -12.82 -9.53
C GLN A 52 14.09 -11.55 -8.71
N LEU A 53 15.34 -11.27 -8.33
CA LEU A 53 15.72 -10.07 -7.59
C LEU A 53 15.41 -8.81 -8.38
N ASN A 54 15.76 -8.77 -9.66
CA ASN A 54 15.47 -7.65 -10.55
C ASN A 54 13.96 -7.44 -10.75
N ASN A 55 13.19 -8.52 -10.85
CA ASN A 55 11.72 -8.43 -10.92
C ASN A 55 11.14 -7.86 -9.62
N MET A 56 11.58 -8.34 -8.46
CA MET A 56 11.18 -7.79 -7.17
C MET A 56 11.53 -6.31 -7.05
N CYS A 57 12.72 -5.91 -7.48
CA CYS A 57 13.14 -4.52 -7.49
C CYS A 57 12.30 -3.64 -8.41
N ARG A 58 11.94 -4.14 -9.59
CA ARG A 58 11.01 -3.46 -10.51
C ARG A 58 9.63 -3.30 -9.89
N ALA A 59 9.10 -4.37 -9.30
CA ALA A 59 7.80 -4.36 -8.64
C ALA A 59 7.78 -3.37 -7.47
N PHE A 60 8.80 -3.40 -6.62
CA PHE A 60 8.92 -2.52 -5.47
C PHE A 60 9.02 -1.05 -5.89
N LYS A 61 10.00 -0.69 -6.75
CA LYS A 61 10.19 0.69 -7.20
C LYS A 61 8.93 1.23 -7.90
N GLY A 62 8.26 0.40 -8.71
CA GLY A 62 7.02 0.79 -9.37
C GLY A 62 5.86 0.95 -8.38
N GLY A 63 5.62 -0.05 -7.52
CA GLY A 63 4.55 -0.03 -6.53
C GLY A 63 4.69 1.11 -5.53
N MET A 64 5.92 1.39 -5.08
CA MET A 64 6.20 2.51 -4.19
C MET A 64 5.85 3.86 -4.82
N LYS A 65 6.16 4.06 -6.12
CA LYS A 65 5.73 5.26 -6.84
C LYS A 65 4.21 5.42 -6.87
N CYS A 66 3.46 4.31 -7.03
CA CYS A 66 2.00 4.33 -6.97
C CYS A 66 1.51 4.78 -5.57
N VAL A 67 2.07 4.19 -4.52
CA VAL A 67 1.73 4.49 -3.12
C VAL A 67 2.08 5.94 -2.79
N ASP A 68 3.27 6.43 -3.15
CA ASP A 68 3.70 7.79 -2.87
C ASP A 68 2.78 8.82 -3.54
N ARG A 69 2.36 8.56 -4.79
CA ARG A 69 1.39 9.43 -5.49
C ARG A 69 0.06 9.50 -4.77
N TYR A 70 -0.50 8.37 -4.35
CA TYR A 70 -1.77 8.34 -3.62
C TYR A 70 -1.65 9.05 -2.26
N THR A 71 -0.64 8.67 -1.49
CA THR A 71 -0.45 9.13 -0.10
C THR A 71 -0.17 10.62 -0.01
N SER A 72 0.61 11.17 -0.96
CA SER A 72 0.93 12.61 -1.04
C SER A 72 -0.29 13.52 -1.12
N SER A 73 -1.44 12.98 -1.52
CA SER A 73 -2.62 13.77 -1.82
C SER A 73 -3.90 13.33 -1.14
N CYS A 74 -3.96 12.08 -0.65
CA CYS A 74 -5.18 11.52 -0.08
C CYS A 74 -5.06 11.06 1.38
N LEU A 75 -3.85 11.03 1.93
CA LEU A 75 -3.65 10.79 3.35
C LEU A 75 -3.37 12.10 4.09
N SER A 76 -3.88 12.22 5.32
CA SER A 76 -3.48 13.23 6.29
C SER A 76 -2.03 13.02 6.73
N TRP A 77 -1.46 13.99 7.44
CA TRP A 77 -0.10 13.88 7.97
C TRP A 77 0.07 12.68 8.90
N GLY A 78 -0.90 12.43 9.80
CA GLY A 78 -0.85 11.30 10.74
C GLY A 78 -0.86 9.96 10.02
N GLU A 79 -1.77 9.79 9.05
CA GLU A 79 -1.85 8.56 8.24
C GLU A 79 -0.59 8.32 7.40
N ARG A 80 0.03 9.39 6.89
CA ARG A 80 1.33 9.28 6.19
C ARG A 80 2.44 8.85 7.13
N LEU A 81 2.48 9.39 8.35
CA LEU A 81 3.50 9.04 9.34
C LEU A 81 3.39 7.57 9.73
N GLU A 82 2.19 7.09 10.01
CA GLU A 82 1.93 5.69 10.34
C GLU A 82 2.31 4.76 9.18
N LEU A 83 1.90 5.11 7.95
CA LEU A 83 2.28 4.34 6.77
C LEU A 83 3.80 4.32 6.57
N ASP A 84 4.48 5.46 6.73
CA ASP A 84 5.92 5.54 6.59
C ASP A 84 6.64 4.71 7.68
N GLN A 85 6.19 4.75 8.92
CA GLN A 85 6.73 3.91 10.00
C GLN A 85 6.62 2.42 9.67
N ASN A 86 5.48 1.98 9.14
CA ASN A 86 5.26 0.59 8.75
C ASN A 86 6.10 0.18 7.53
N LEU A 87 6.37 1.10 6.59
CA LEU A 87 7.12 0.81 5.37
C LEU A 87 8.62 1.11 5.46
N ARG A 88 9.08 1.82 6.50
CA ARG A 88 10.46 2.33 6.63
C ARG A 88 11.51 1.23 6.48
N GLY A 89 11.33 0.11 7.18
CA GLY A 89 12.27 -1.01 7.12
C GLY A 89 12.35 -1.60 5.72
N ALA A 90 11.20 -1.86 5.09
CA ALA A 90 11.14 -2.39 3.74
C ALA A 90 11.72 -1.42 2.70
N ARG A 91 11.42 -0.12 2.81
CA ARG A 91 11.98 0.95 1.96
C ARG A 91 13.49 1.03 2.06
N GLY A 92 14.04 1.04 3.27
CA GLY A 92 15.49 1.08 3.49
C GLY A 92 16.18 -0.15 2.93
N PHE A 93 15.67 -1.34 3.26
CA PHE A 93 16.23 -2.60 2.78
C PHE A 93 16.21 -2.70 1.25
N LEU A 94 15.07 -2.40 0.61
CA LEU A 94 14.93 -2.53 -0.83
C LEU A 94 15.61 -1.41 -1.62
N ALA A 95 15.77 -0.20 -1.06
CA ALA A 95 16.63 0.81 -1.66
C ALA A 95 18.07 0.29 -1.74
N PHE A 96 18.62 -0.20 -0.62
CA PHE A 96 19.97 -0.74 -0.59
C PHE A 96 20.14 -1.96 -1.50
N LEU A 97 19.23 -2.93 -1.40
CA LEU A 97 19.27 -4.15 -2.21
C LEU A 97 19.08 -3.91 -3.71
N CYS A 98 18.26 -2.93 -4.09
CA CYS A 98 17.94 -2.72 -5.51
C CYS A 98 18.83 -1.70 -6.22
N ASP A 99 19.66 -0.96 -5.48
CA ASP A 99 20.54 0.08 -6.03
C ASP A 99 22.02 -0.30 -5.99
N ASP A 100 22.43 -1.28 -5.17
CA ASP A 100 23.82 -1.72 -5.05
C ASP A 100 24.06 -3.14 -5.64
N PRO A 101 24.70 -3.28 -6.82
CA PRO A 101 25.01 -4.57 -7.42
C PRO A 101 25.97 -5.45 -6.61
N VAL A 102 26.85 -4.86 -5.79
CA VAL A 102 27.75 -5.60 -4.91
C VAL A 102 26.95 -6.28 -3.81
N PHE A 103 26.05 -5.52 -3.18
CA PHE A 103 25.15 -6.06 -2.17
C PHE A 103 24.19 -7.10 -2.73
N GLN A 104 23.72 -6.95 -3.98
CA GLN A 104 22.92 -7.99 -4.65
C GLN A 104 23.68 -9.32 -4.74
N LYS A 105 24.96 -9.28 -5.10
CA LYS A 105 25.80 -10.47 -5.18
C LYS A 105 25.96 -11.14 -3.82
N GLU A 106 26.19 -10.36 -2.78
CA GLU A 106 26.32 -10.84 -1.40
C GLU A 106 25.01 -11.44 -0.89
N TYR A 107 23.88 -10.74 -1.06
CA TYR A 107 22.54 -11.23 -0.75
C TYR A 107 22.26 -12.59 -1.41
N LEU A 108 22.55 -12.71 -2.71
CA LEU A 108 22.36 -13.96 -3.46
C LEU A 108 23.30 -15.07 -2.98
N SER A 109 24.50 -14.73 -2.51
CA SER A 109 25.43 -15.70 -1.93
C SER A 109 24.91 -16.31 -0.62
N HIS A 110 24.11 -15.57 0.14
CA HIS A 110 23.41 -16.03 1.34
C HIS A 110 22.04 -16.66 1.06
N GLY A 111 21.67 -16.82 -0.21
CA GLY A 111 20.42 -17.44 -0.65
C GLY A 111 20.10 -18.80 0.00
N PRO A 112 21.08 -19.71 0.24
CA PRO A 112 20.82 -20.94 0.98
C PRO A 112 20.31 -20.73 2.41
N CYS A 113 20.91 -19.79 3.16
CA CYS A 113 20.45 -19.50 4.53
C CYS A 113 19.05 -18.87 4.54
N LEU A 114 18.78 -17.98 3.58
CA LEU A 114 17.45 -17.36 3.44
C LEU A 114 16.38 -18.36 3.04
N ARG A 115 16.72 -19.42 2.29
CA ARG A 115 15.80 -20.51 1.94
C ARG A 115 15.35 -21.30 3.17
N ASP A 116 16.28 -21.62 4.05
CA ASP A 116 15.97 -22.47 5.21
C ASP A 116 14.96 -21.78 6.16
N VAL A 117 15.00 -20.44 6.22
CA VAL A 117 14.02 -19.65 6.99
C VAL A 117 12.81 -19.21 6.16
N SER A 118 12.88 -19.19 4.82
CA SER A 118 11.82 -18.64 3.98
C SER A 118 10.53 -19.44 4.04
N ASP A 119 10.63 -20.76 4.17
CA ASP A 119 9.46 -21.65 4.15
C ASP A 119 8.62 -21.48 5.43
N ASP A 120 9.29 -21.43 6.59
CA ASP A 120 8.64 -21.17 7.87
C ASP A 120 8.10 -19.75 7.96
N TRP A 121 8.87 -18.78 7.47
CA TRP A 121 8.43 -17.40 7.36
C TRP A 121 7.17 -17.27 6.50
N GLU A 122 7.14 -17.89 5.32
CA GLU A 122 6.01 -17.84 4.40
C GLU A 122 4.76 -18.50 4.98
N ARG A 123 4.93 -19.64 5.68
CA ARG A 123 3.85 -20.31 6.42
C ARG A 123 3.25 -19.41 7.49
N CYS A 124 4.10 -18.79 8.32
CA CYS A 124 3.67 -17.86 9.36
C CYS A 124 2.97 -16.63 8.76
N LEU A 125 3.55 -16.02 7.72
CA LEU A 125 3.00 -14.86 7.05
C LEU A 125 1.63 -15.17 6.43
N SER A 126 1.45 -16.36 5.86
CA SER A 126 0.17 -16.81 5.30
C SER A 126 -0.91 -16.91 6.39
N GLN A 127 -0.57 -17.52 7.53
CA GLN A 127 -1.47 -17.60 8.70
C GLN A 127 -1.83 -16.21 9.22
N PHE A 128 -0.84 -15.35 9.40
CA PHE A 128 -1.03 -13.97 9.82
C PHE A 128 -1.97 -13.20 8.88
N LYS A 129 -1.74 -13.27 7.56
CA LYS A 129 -2.62 -12.68 6.55
C LYS A 129 -4.06 -13.22 6.66
N GLY A 130 -4.22 -14.51 6.96
CA GLY A 130 -5.51 -15.12 7.24
C GLY A 130 -6.23 -14.47 8.42
N LEU A 131 -5.54 -14.34 9.56
CA LEU A 131 -6.07 -13.72 10.77
C LEU A 131 -6.46 -12.25 10.55
N VAL A 132 -5.60 -11.49 9.87
CA VAL A 132 -5.88 -10.08 9.51
C VAL A 132 -7.13 -9.96 8.65
N ARG A 133 -7.30 -10.83 7.64
CA ARG A 133 -8.51 -10.84 6.80
C ARG A 133 -9.78 -11.16 7.60
N LEU A 134 -9.69 -12.11 8.54
CA LEU A 134 -10.82 -12.42 9.43
C LEU A 134 -11.18 -11.20 10.27
N GLN A 135 -10.19 -10.54 10.88
CA GLN A 135 -10.43 -9.35 11.71
C GLN A 135 -11.07 -8.22 10.91
N HIS A 136 -10.61 -7.95 9.68
CA HIS A 136 -11.25 -6.94 8.82
C HIS A 136 -12.71 -7.27 8.50
N LYS A 137 -13.04 -8.56 8.27
CA LYS A 137 -14.44 -8.98 8.05
C LYS A 137 -15.28 -8.77 9.31
N HIS A 138 -14.77 -9.15 10.48
CA HIS A 138 -15.46 -8.96 11.76
C HIS A 138 -15.69 -7.47 12.05
N ALA A 139 -14.70 -6.61 11.82
CA ALA A 139 -14.84 -5.16 11.96
C ALA A 139 -15.93 -4.60 11.04
N ASN A 140 -15.97 -5.01 9.77
CA ASN A 140 -17.01 -4.60 8.84
C ASN A 140 -18.41 -5.05 9.28
N ILE A 141 -18.57 -6.32 9.68
CA ILE A 141 -19.85 -6.85 10.18
C ILE A 141 -20.32 -6.08 11.43
N SER A 142 -19.40 -5.80 12.36
CA SER A 142 -19.70 -5.04 13.58
C SER A 142 -20.06 -3.56 13.32
N GLN A 143 -19.58 -3.00 12.21
CA GLN A 143 -19.92 -1.65 11.79
C GLN A 143 -21.31 -1.63 11.14
N THR A 144 -21.60 -2.56 10.23
CA THR A 144 -22.92 -2.72 9.59
C THR A 144 -24.02 -3.03 10.61
N ALA A 145 -23.71 -3.77 11.67
CA ALA A 145 -24.63 -4.05 12.77
C ALA A 145 -24.86 -2.87 13.73
N ARG A 146 -24.01 -1.82 13.69
CA ARG A 146 -24.15 -0.58 14.47
C ARG A 146 -24.83 0.55 13.70
N ASP A 147 -24.88 0.44 12.37
CA ASP A 147 -25.50 1.41 11.47
C ASP A 147 -27.00 1.12 11.18
N HIS A 148 -27.57 0.13 11.88
CA HIS A 148 -29.00 -0.26 11.88
C HIS A 148 -29.57 -0.16 13.30
#